data_AF-A0A7X9BYR8-F1
#
_entry.id   AF-A0A7X9BYR8-F1
#
_cell.length_a   1.000
_cell.length_b   1.000
_cell.length_c   1.000
_cell.angle_alpha   90.00
_cell.angle_beta   90.00
_cell.angle_gamma   90.00
#
_symmetry.space_group_name_H-M   'P 1'
#
loop_
_entity.id
_entity.type
_entity.pdbx_description
1 polymer ?
#
loop_
_entity_poly.entity_id
_entity_poly.type
_entity_poly.pdbx_seq_one_letter_code
_entity_poly.pdbx_strand_id
1 'polypeptide(L)'
;MKKDAHFYAILAFCRACGFNKTSAFRIAYASQFVDDAKINLIFLRNQDFCETLDTIEGCPAFFDIATCHSYFKISTFNYESMVNNTVAFHFVPGCSGKRFTKKMRCKEESPI
;
A
#
# COMPACT_ATOMS: atom_id res chain seq x y z
N MET A 1 -3.08 -0.92 -16.83
CA MET A 1 -3.43 -1.65 -15.60
C MET A 1 -4.80 -2.27 -15.77
N LYS A 2 -4.95 -3.57 -15.50
CA LYS A 2 -6.22 -4.30 -15.64
C LYS A 2 -6.95 -4.25 -14.30
N LYS A 3 -8.18 -3.74 -14.27
CA LYS A 3 -9.03 -3.85 -13.07
C LYS A 3 -9.52 -5.28 -12.96
N ASP A 4 -9.31 -5.89 -11.81
CA ASP A 4 -9.69 -7.28 -11.54
C ASP A 4 -10.54 -7.38 -10.26
N ALA A 5 -10.75 -8.61 -9.79
CA ALA A 5 -11.55 -8.87 -8.60
C ALA A 5 -11.00 -8.12 -7.37
N HIS A 6 -9.68 -8.01 -7.22
CA HIS A 6 -9.07 -7.30 -6.11
C HIS A 6 -9.42 -5.81 -6.15
N PHE A 7 -9.35 -5.16 -7.32
CA PHE A 7 -9.76 -3.75 -7.47
C PHE A 7 -11.20 -3.53 -6.98
N TYR A 8 -12.14 -4.37 -7.42
CA TYR A 8 -13.55 -4.22 -7.05
C TYR A 8 -13.82 -4.56 -5.59
N ALA A 9 -13.09 -5.52 -5.02
CA ALA A 9 -13.18 -5.85 -3.60
C ALA A 9 -12.76 -4.66 -2.72
N ILE A 10 -11.61 -4.04 -3.01
CA ILE A 10 -11.14 -2.85 -2.27
C ILE A 10 -12.08 -1.67 -2.46
N LEU A 11 -12.56 -1.44 -3.69
CA LEU A 11 -13.51 -0.37 -3.95
C LEU A 11 -14.80 -0.56 -3.14
N ALA A 12 -15.37 -1.78 -3.14
CA ALA A 12 -16.56 -2.10 -2.38
C ALA A 12 -16.33 -1.96 -0.87
N PHE A 13 -15.19 -2.46 -0.37
CA PHE A 13 -14.79 -2.32 1.03
C PHE A 13 -14.70 -0.84 1.44
N CYS A 14 -13.95 -0.01 0.73
CA CYS A 14 -13.86 1.42 1.03
C CYS A 14 -15.23 2.11 1.03
N ARG A 15 -16.11 1.76 0.08
CA ARG A 15 -17.46 2.33 0.04
C ARG A 15 -18.35 1.86 1.19
N ALA A 16 -18.25 0.60 1.59
CA ALA A 16 -18.96 0.05 2.75
C ALA A 16 -18.50 0.70 4.06
N CYS A 17 -17.21 1.02 4.14
CA CYS A 17 -16.62 1.76 5.24
C CYS A 17 -17.08 3.24 5.28
N GLY A 18 -17.46 3.84 4.16
CA GLY A 18 -17.99 5.22 4.12
C GLY A 18 -17.07 6.24 3.44
N PHE A 19 -15.95 5.79 2.86
CA PHE A 19 -15.05 6.67 2.10
C PHE A 19 -15.79 7.27 0.91
N ASN A 20 -15.56 8.57 0.64
CA ASN A 20 -16.13 9.22 -0.54
C ASN A 20 -15.65 8.56 -1.86
N LYS A 21 -16.37 8.79 -2.96
CA LYS A 21 -16.11 8.15 -4.26
C LYS A 21 -14.68 8.33 -4.74
N THR A 22 -14.14 9.55 -4.62
CA THR A 22 -12.80 9.90 -5.09
C THR A 22 -11.72 9.18 -4.28
N SER A 23 -11.83 9.19 -2.95
CA SER A 23 -10.90 8.50 -2.06
C SER A 23 -10.95 6.99 -2.26
N ALA A 24 -12.15 6.40 -2.32
CA ALA A 24 -12.32 4.97 -2.54
C ALA A 24 -11.72 4.51 -3.88
N PHE A 25 -11.92 5.28 -4.95
CA PHE A 25 -11.30 4.98 -6.25
C PHE A 25 -9.78 5.06 -6.19
N ARG A 26 -9.23 6.11 -5.58
CA ARG A 26 -7.77 6.28 -5.46
C ARG A 26 -7.13 5.13 -4.70
N ILE A 27 -7.74 4.71 -3.58
CA ILE A 27 -7.25 3.59 -2.77
C ILE A 27 -7.32 2.29 -3.57
N ALA A 28 -8.47 1.98 -4.19
CA ALA A 28 -8.61 0.76 -4.99
C ALA A 28 -7.69 0.74 -6.22
N TYR A 29 -7.42 1.89 -6.83
CA TYR A 29 -6.48 1.98 -7.95
C TYR A 29 -5.03 1.78 -7.47
N ALA A 30 -4.65 2.42 -6.36
CA ALA A 30 -3.30 2.29 -5.80
C ALA A 30 -3.03 0.87 -5.26
N SER A 31 -4.05 0.20 -4.71
CA SER A 31 -3.89 -1.15 -4.14
C SER A 31 -3.39 -2.17 -5.17
N GLN A 32 -3.68 -1.95 -6.46
CA GLN A 32 -3.26 -2.83 -7.56
C GLN A 32 -1.75 -2.83 -7.80
N PHE A 33 -1.01 -1.81 -7.30
CA PHE A 33 0.45 -1.75 -7.42
C PHE A 33 1.15 -2.43 -6.25
N VAL A 34 0.46 -2.53 -5.11
CA VAL A 34 1.01 -3.04 -3.86
C VAL A 34 0.46 -4.43 -3.51
N ASP A 35 -0.54 -4.92 -4.24
CA ASP A 35 -1.09 -6.27 -4.07
C ASP A 35 -0.02 -7.32 -4.39
N ASP A 36 0.18 -8.24 -3.47
CA ASP A 36 1.23 -9.24 -3.54
C ASP A 36 2.63 -8.69 -3.91
N ALA A 37 2.91 -7.43 -3.56
CA ALA A 37 4.18 -6.78 -3.88
C ALA A 37 5.33 -7.53 -3.18
N LYS A 38 6.27 -8.03 -3.98
CA LYS A 38 7.49 -8.73 -3.53
C LYS A 38 8.71 -7.82 -3.49
N ILE A 39 8.55 -6.56 -3.86
CA ILE A 39 9.62 -5.56 -4.01
C ILE A 39 9.23 -4.30 -3.26
N ASN A 40 10.21 -3.62 -2.68
CA ASN A 40 10.03 -2.35 -1.96
C ASN A 40 10.35 -1.13 -2.84
N LEU A 41 10.54 -1.33 -4.14
CA LEU A 41 11.00 -0.28 -5.04
C LEU A 41 10.39 -0.50 -6.42
N ILE A 42 9.65 0.49 -6.91
CA ILE A 42 9.03 0.48 -8.23
C ILE A 42 9.70 1.55 -9.07
N PHE A 43 10.26 1.15 -10.21
CA PHE A 43 10.82 2.07 -11.22
C PHE A 43 9.75 2.44 -12.23
N LEU A 44 9.61 3.74 -12.52
CA LEU A 44 8.68 4.26 -13.49
C LEU A 44 9.45 4.63 -14.76
N ARG A 45 9.23 3.85 -15.83
CA ARG A 45 9.81 4.15 -17.14
C ARG A 45 8.94 5.16 -17.88
N ASN A 46 9.58 6.09 -18.59
CA ASN A 46 8.93 7.11 -19.43
C ASN A 46 7.99 8.05 -18.65
N GLN A 47 8.34 8.41 -17.41
CA GLN A 47 7.70 9.49 -16.69
C GLN A 47 8.55 10.75 -16.75
N ASP A 48 7.89 11.88 -17.01
CA ASP A 48 8.50 13.20 -16.81
C ASP A 48 8.84 13.41 -15.34
N PHE A 49 9.77 14.33 -15.07
CA PHE A 49 10.18 14.68 -13.72
C PHE A 49 8.96 14.98 -12.84
N CYS A 50 8.85 14.28 -11.72
CA CYS A 50 7.81 14.46 -10.73
C CYS A 50 8.47 14.66 -9.37
N GLU A 51 8.25 15.81 -8.73
CA GLU A 51 8.86 16.16 -7.44
C GLU A 51 8.54 15.17 -6.31
N THR A 52 7.49 14.35 -6.46
CA THR A 52 7.11 13.35 -5.45
C THR A 52 7.80 11.99 -5.64
N LEU A 53 8.66 11.84 -6.64
CA LEU A 53 9.41 10.61 -6.90
C LEU A 53 10.86 10.76 -6.48
N ASP A 54 11.41 9.69 -5.92
CA ASP A 54 12.84 9.57 -5.69
C ASP A 54 13.56 9.30 -7.02
N THR A 55 14.82 9.71 -7.12
CA THR A 55 15.68 9.33 -8.25
C THR A 55 16.69 8.29 -7.79
N ILE A 56 16.50 7.04 -8.21
CA ILE A 56 17.40 5.92 -7.90
C ILE A 56 18.09 5.50 -9.19
N GLU A 57 19.42 5.52 -9.21
CA GLU A 57 20.22 5.16 -10.39
C GLU A 57 19.83 5.94 -11.66
N GLY A 58 19.44 7.21 -11.50
CA GLY A 58 19.02 8.08 -12.61
C GLY A 58 17.61 7.78 -13.15
N CYS A 59 16.87 6.86 -12.52
CA CYS A 59 15.49 6.53 -12.87
C CYS A 59 14.52 7.06 -11.79
N PRO A 60 13.38 7.64 -12.18
CA PRO A 60 12.29 7.93 -11.25
C PRO A 60 11.79 6.63 -10.62
N ALA A 61 11.74 6.63 -9.30
CA ALA A 61 11.30 5.51 -8.50
C ALA A 61 10.48 5.98 -7.31
N PHE A 62 9.68 5.09 -6.74
CA PHE A 62 9.14 5.30 -5.41
C PHE A 62 9.31 4.03 -4.59
N PHE A 63 9.54 4.22 -3.29
CA PHE A 63 9.59 3.13 -2.34
C PHE A 63 8.18 2.65 -2.03
N ASP A 64 7.95 1.38 -2.36
CA ASP A 64 6.74 0.66 -1.97
C ASP A 64 7.00 -0.16 -0.69
N ILE A 65 5.94 -0.67 -0.08
CA ILE A 65 6.00 -1.64 1.01
C ILE A 65 5.65 -3.00 0.42
N ALA A 66 6.60 -3.94 0.43
CA ALA A 66 6.30 -5.33 0.12
C ALA A 66 5.19 -5.80 1.05
N THR A 67 4.11 -6.31 0.47
CA THR A 67 2.95 -6.82 1.20
C THR A 67 2.94 -8.35 1.21
N CYS A 68 3.83 -8.98 0.43
CA CYS A 68 3.95 -10.43 0.33
C CYS A 68 5.31 -10.91 0.83
N HIS A 69 5.31 -11.98 1.62
CA HIS A 69 6.55 -12.67 1.98
C HIS A 69 7.11 -13.42 0.78
N SER A 70 8.43 -13.34 0.59
CA SER A 70 9.13 -14.32 -0.23
C SER A 70 9.25 -15.60 0.58
N TYR A 71 8.24 -16.48 0.49
CA TYR A 71 8.19 -17.76 1.23
C TYR A 71 9.43 -18.65 1.03
N PHE A 72 10.24 -18.40 -0.01
CA PHE A 72 11.47 -19.11 -0.32
C PHE A 72 12.75 -18.51 0.28
N LYS A 73 12.68 -17.35 0.94
CA LYS A 73 13.83 -16.70 1.60
C LYS A 73 13.62 -16.64 3.10
N ILE A 74 14.23 -17.59 3.82
CA ILE A 74 14.14 -17.71 5.30
C ILE A 74 14.49 -16.40 6.02
N SER A 75 15.44 -15.61 5.49
CA SER A 75 15.81 -14.32 6.06
C SER A 75 14.69 -13.27 6.05
N THR A 76 13.62 -13.47 5.28
CA THR A 76 12.45 -12.57 5.23
C THR A 76 11.41 -12.85 6.33
N PHE A 77 11.61 -13.88 7.15
CA PHE A 77 10.84 -14.13 8.37
C PHE A 77 11.46 -13.41 9.57
N ASN A 78 11.58 -12.09 9.47
CA ASN A 78 12.05 -11.25 10.56
C ASN A 78 10.93 -10.28 11.00
N TYR A 79 11.05 -9.75 12.21
CA TYR A 79 10.02 -8.91 12.82
C TYR A 79 9.70 -7.67 11.98
N GLU A 80 10.71 -7.04 11.38
CA GLU A 80 10.53 -5.85 10.55
C GLU A 80 9.71 -6.18 9.29
N SER A 81 10.07 -7.24 8.57
CA SER A 81 9.32 -7.71 7.40
C SER A 81 7.90 -8.13 7.77
N MET A 82 7.69 -8.84 8.89
CA MET A 82 6.35 -9.20 9.34
C MET A 82 5.50 -7.97 9.70
N VAL A 83 6.05 -7.01 10.44
CA VAL A 83 5.31 -5.78 10.79
C VAL A 83 5.00 -4.96 9.55
N ASN A 84 5.93 -4.82 8.61
CA ASN A 84 5.70 -3.99 7.43
C ASN A 84 4.73 -4.66 6.44
N ASN A 85 4.84 -5.99 6.23
CA ASN A 85 3.98 -6.72 5.30
C ASN A 85 2.55 -6.88 5.82
N THR A 86 2.36 -7.12 7.12
CA THR A 86 1.03 -7.45 7.68
C THR A 86 0.20 -6.21 8.04
N VAL A 87 0.80 -5.02 8.10
CA VAL A 87 0.16 -3.81 8.64
C VAL A 87 -0.64 -3.02 7.60
N ALA A 88 -0.51 -3.29 6.31
CA ALA A 88 -1.08 -2.41 5.29
C ALA A 88 -2.23 -3.07 4.50
N PHE A 89 -3.36 -2.37 4.47
CA PHE A 89 -4.45 -2.46 3.47
C PHE A 89 -5.61 -3.45 3.65
N HIS A 90 -5.54 -4.43 4.55
CA HIS A 90 -6.70 -5.32 4.76
C HIS A 90 -7.80 -4.73 5.67
N PHE A 91 -7.50 -3.64 6.39
CA PHE A 91 -8.39 -3.04 7.38
C PHE A 91 -8.26 -1.51 7.38
N VAL A 92 -9.28 -0.83 7.92
CA VAL A 92 -9.33 0.64 7.99
C VAL A 92 -8.30 1.15 9.01
N PRO A 93 -7.43 2.13 8.65
CA PRO A 93 -6.39 2.62 9.54
C PRO A 93 -6.98 3.46 10.67
N GLY A 94 -6.66 3.13 11.92
CA GLY A 94 -7.22 3.82 13.11
C GLY A 94 -6.81 5.28 13.28
N CYS A 95 -6.00 5.84 12.37
CA CYS A 95 -5.62 7.26 12.27
C CYS A 95 -5.06 7.91 13.55
N SER A 96 -4.51 7.10 14.45
CA SER A 96 -4.13 7.51 15.79
C SER A 96 -2.61 7.58 15.98
N GLY A 97 -2.12 8.62 16.68
CA GLY A 97 -0.71 8.81 17.01
C GLY A 97 0.06 9.73 16.06
N LYS A 98 1.32 10.02 16.42
CA LYS A 98 2.16 11.03 15.75
C LYS A 98 2.89 10.54 14.50
N ARG A 99 3.32 9.27 14.47
CA ARG A 99 4.10 8.68 13.36
C ARG A 99 3.17 8.01 12.35
N PHE A 100 3.54 8.01 11.07
CA PHE A 100 2.80 7.35 9.99
C PHE A 100 2.45 5.89 10.34
N THR A 101 3.45 5.11 10.76
CA THR A 101 3.25 3.71 11.15
C THR A 101 2.30 3.52 12.33
N LYS A 102 2.15 4.52 13.23
CA LYS A 102 1.15 4.47 14.30
C LYS A 102 -0.26 4.76 13.77
N LYS A 103 -0.39 5.72 12.86
CA LYS A 103 -1.67 6.06 12.20
C LYS A 103 -2.22 4.92 11.35
N MET A 104 -1.34 4.13 10.74
CA MET A 104 -1.72 2.96 9.92
C MET A 104 -2.19 1.75 10.74
N ARG A 105 -1.99 1.74 12.07
CA ARG A 105 -2.47 0.63 12.90
C ARG A 105 -3.99 0.64 12.95
N CYS A 106 -4.58 -0.50 12.62
CA CYS A 106 -6.02 -0.69 12.63
C CYS A 106 -6.54 -0.76 14.06
N LYS A 107 -7.72 -0.20 14.30
CA LYS A 107 -8.36 -0.13 15.62
C LYS A 107 -9.87 -0.31 15.46
N GLU A 108 -10.54 -0.68 16.54
CA GLU A 108 -11.99 -0.63 16.63
C GLU A 108 -12.46 0.82 16.42
N GLU A 109 -13.62 0.99 15.76
CA GLU A 109 -14.24 2.29 15.47
C GLU A 109 -13.29 3.32 14.82
N SER A 110 -12.56 2.87 13.80
CA SER A 110 -11.70 3.77 13.04
C SER A 110 -12.48 4.96 12.48
N PRO A 111 -11.96 6.21 12.59
CA PRO A 111 -12.58 7.35 11.94
C PRO A 111 -12.45 7.19 10.42
N ILE A 112 -13.55 7.42 9.70
CA ILE A 112 -13.63 7.38 8.24
C ILE A 112 -14.04 8.75 7.73
#